data_AF-A0A6N2HUM5-F1
#
_entry.id   AF-A0A6N2HUM5-F1
#
_cell.length_a   1.000
_cell.length_b   1.000
_cell.length_c   1.000
_cell.angle_alpha   90.00
_cell.angle_beta   90.00
_cell.angle_gamma   90.00
#
_symmetry.space_group_name_H-M   'P 1'
#
loop_
_entity.id
_entity.type
_entity.pdbx_description
1 polymer ?
#
loop_
_entity_poly.entity_id
_entity_poly.type
_entity_poly.pdbx_seq_one_letter_code
_entity_poly.pdbx_strand_id
1 'polypeptide(L)'
;MPVLTRPRRTVPSKKLRIVLLALAGLGLIGATAFMVLSKQEGPRPVTLDEAQRLALARFTMYEAGTVKVDATVKGGGGTTTVHGLVDYRARHAVGRYAATRAGGTESGMIAWDATGLAVLSDPDPAPASASAHGADGVAAIVKAAAAAKPRSWSPRAYTGDPLDSALRLMMSLAADRPENPQLLTQSGPQHLREETLGGTAYAVFSGPRRSGGARDSRSPLTYWVDGEGRLGRMEARIASLPDPARMDFAPAPAGLRVPTRPWPEGPRPPQS
;
A
#
# COMPACT_ATOMS: atom_id res chain seq x y z
N MET A 1 36.12 28.95 87.51
CA MET A 1 36.53 27.60 87.09
C MET A 1 35.57 27.11 86.00
N PRO A 2 36.05 26.31 85.01
CA PRO A 2 35.55 26.27 83.62
C PRO A 2 34.33 25.32 83.42
N VAL A 3 33.72 25.08 82.23
CA VAL A 3 34.19 25.10 80.81
C VAL A 3 33.13 25.64 79.81
N LEU A 4 33.60 25.92 78.58
CA LEU A 4 32.92 26.11 77.28
C LEU A 4 31.86 25.00 76.98
N THR A 5 30.92 25.08 76.02
CA THR A 5 31.02 25.61 74.63
C THR A 5 29.64 25.90 73.98
N ARG A 6 29.65 26.79 72.97
CA ARG A 6 28.59 27.28 72.03
C ARG A 6 28.02 26.20 71.05
N PRO A 7 27.12 26.51 70.07
CA PRO A 7 25.81 27.24 70.10
C PRO A 7 24.74 26.69 69.09
N ARG A 8 23.67 27.50 68.85
CA ARG A 8 22.99 27.85 67.55
C ARG A 8 21.69 27.14 67.09
N ARG A 9 20.73 28.04 66.73
CA ARG A 9 19.78 28.01 65.57
C ARG A 9 18.61 26.98 65.65
N THR A 10 17.45 27.19 65.02
CA THR A 10 17.02 28.19 63.99
C THR A 10 15.49 28.46 64.07
N VAL A 11 15.10 29.75 64.04
CA VAL A 11 14.03 30.48 63.27
C VAL A 11 12.71 29.79 62.77
N PRO A 12 11.64 30.58 62.44
CA PRO A 12 10.27 30.20 62.82
C PRO A 12 9.29 29.97 61.65
N SER A 13 8.09 29.52 62.01
CA SER A 13 6.94 29.37 61.11
C SER A 13 6.21 30.70 60.84
N LYS A 14 5.84 30.93 59.57
CA LYS A 14 4.62 31.63 59.06
C LYS A 14 4.84 32.25 57.66
N LYS A 15 4.91 31.43 56.61
CA LYS A 15 4.55 31.81 55.22
C LYS A 15 3.88 30.64 54.48
N LEU A 16 2.79 30.11 55.04
CA LEU A 16 1.94 29.11 54.37
C LEU A 16 0.93 29.82 53.45
N ARG A 17 1.44 30.47 52.41
CA ARG A 17 0.76 31.10 51.25
C ARG A 17 1.90 31.41 50.26
N ILE A 18 1.70 31.11 48.96
CA ILE A 18 2.75 31.02 47.90
C ILE A 18 3.50 29.67 47.87
N VAL A 19 2.84 28.62 47.36
CA VAL A 19 3.49 27.45 46.69
C VAL A 19 2.62 26.97 45.51
N LEU A 20 1.29 27.06 45.61
CA LEU A 20 0.31 26.70 44.58
C LEU A 20 0.23 27.73 43.41
N LEU A 21 1.37 28.09 42.82
CA LEU A 21 1.45 28.82 41.56
C LEU A 21 2.81 28.66 40.82
N ALA A 22 3.55 27.59 41.12
CA ALA A 22 4.82 27.25 40.46
C ALA A 22 4.85 25.83 39.84
N LEU A 23 3.69 25.18 39.70
CA LEU A 23 3.56 23.79 39.20
C LEU A 23 2.60 23.66 37.99
N ALA A 24 2.31 24.76 37.31
CA ALA A 24 1.58 24.78 36.03
C ALA A 24 2.45 25.24 34.83
N GLY A 25 3.65 25.77 35.09
CA GLY A 25 4.50 26.39 34.06
C GLY A 25 5.53 25.47 33.37
N LEU A 26 5.82 24.29 33.93
CA LEU A 26 6.85 23.38 33.38
C LEU A 26 6.31 22.17 32.62
N GLY A 27 5.00 21.89 32.69
CA GLY A 27 4.37 20.77 31.98
C GLY A 27 4.07 21.03 30.50
N LEU A 28 3.84 22.29 30.11
CA LEU A 28 3.32 22.64 28.77
C LEU A 28 4.40 22.80 27.68
N ILE A 29 5.67 23.01 28.07
CA ILE A 29 6.79 23.17 27.13
C ILE A 29 7.32 21.80 26.66
N GLY A 30 7.27 20.77 27.51
CA GLY A 30 7.70 19.42 27.14
C GLY A 30 6.79 18.72 26.12
N ALA A 31 5.48 18.97 26.17
CA ALA A 31 4.51 18.33 25.28
C ALA A 31 4.40 19.00 23.90
N THR A 32 4.73 20.29 23.77
CA THR A 32 4.65 21.04 22.50
C THR A 32 5.91 20.89 21.64
N ALA A 33 7.08 20.60 22.25
CA ALA A 33 8.31 20.31 21.52
C ALA A 33 8.32 18.92 20.83
N PHE A 34 7.38 18.03 21.18
CA PHE A 34 7.21 16.73 20.51
C PHE A 34 6.21 16.76 19.35
N MET A 35 5.80 17.94 18.87
CA MET A 35 5.51 18.09 17.43
C MET A 35 6.82 18.09 16.64
N VAL A 36 7.44 16.91 16.64
CA VAL A 36 8.03 16.25 15.48
C VAL A 36 8.33 17.24 14.36
N LEU A 37 9.48 17.89 14.48
CA LEU A 37 10.28 18.27 13.34
C LEU A 37 10.70 16.95 12.68
N SER A 38 9.78 16.34 11.91
CA SER A 38 10.08 15.26 10.98
C SER A 38 11.08 15.83 10.00
N LYS A 39 12.36 15.70 10.34
CA LYS A 39 13.47 15.95 9.45
C LYS A 39 13.22 15.03 8.26
N GLN A 40 12.72 15.61 7.16
CA GLN A 40 12.53 14.89 5.91
C GLN A 40 13.92 14.46 5.46
N GLU A 41 14.32 13.26 5.87
CA GLU A 41 15.53 12.63 5.39
C GLU A 41 15.38 12.47 3.89
N GLY A 42 16.24 13.16 3.14
CA GLY A 42 16.26 13.03 1.69
C GLY A 42 16.63 11.60 1.28
N PRO A 43 16.39 11.22 0.01
CA PRO A 43 16.61 9.86 -0.46
C PRO A 43 17.99 9.30 -0.08
N ARG A 44 18.00 8.22 0.70
CA ARG A 44 19.22 7.55 1.19
C ARG A 44 19.22 6.06 0.82
N PRO A 45 20.38 5.39 0.75
CA PRO A 45 20.43 3.93 0.64
C PRO A 45 19.63 3.26 1.75
N VAL A 46 19.01 2.11 1.44
CA VAL A 46 18.35 1.29 2.46
C VAL A 46 19.37 0.67 3.41
N THR A 47 19.02 0.60 4.69
CA THR A 47 19.72 -0.23 5.68
C THR A 47 19.42 -1.72 5.46
N LEU A 48 20.11 -2.61 6.18
CA LEU A 48 19.85 -4.05 6.09
C LEU A 48 18.43 -4.39 6.56
N ASP A 49 17.97 -3.79 7.67
CA ASP A 49 16.64 -4.03 8.23
C ASP A 49 15.53 -3.50 7.31
N GLU A 50 15.77 -2.37 6.64
CA GLU A 50 14.88 -1.83 5.61
C GLU A 50 14.83 -2.75 4.37
N ALA A 51 15.98 -3.29 3.95
CA ALA A 51 16.05 -4.26 2.87
C ALA A 51 15.35 -5.58 3.24
N GLN A 52 15.41 -6.01 4.51
CA GLN A 52 14.63 -7.15 5.01
C GLN A 52 13.12 -6.90 4.94
N ARG A 53 12.64 -5.74 5.41
CA ARG A 53 11.20 -5.37 5.28
C ARG A 53 10.76 -5.30 3.83
N LEU A 54 11.59 -4.73 2.94
CA LEU A 54 11.30 -4.68 1.50
C LEU A 54 11.26 -6.08 0.87
N ALA A 55 12.19 -6.97 1.23
CA ALA A 55 12.20 -8.38 0.78
C ALA A 55 10.96 -9.17 1.25
N LEU A 56 10.42 -8.84 2.43
CA LEU A 56 9.19 -9.43 2.95
C LEU A 56 7.96 -8.92 2.20
N ALA A 57 7.93 -7.67 1.71
CA ALA A 57 6.76 -7.05 1.08
C ALA A 57 6.10 -7.86 -0.05
N ARG A 58 6.90 -8.59 -0.83
CA ARG A 58 6.39 -9.45 -1.93
C ARG A 58 5.95 -10.84 -1.45
N PHE A 59 6.56 -11.33 -0.38
CA PHE A 59 6.25 -12.60 0.25
C PHE A 59 4.99 -12.51 1.13
N THR A 60 4.84 -11.45 1.93
CA THR A 60 3.64 -11.21 2.76
C THR A 60 2.39 -11.06 1.90
N MET A 61 2.51 -10.48 0.70
CA MET A 61 1.44 -10.44 -0.31
C MET A 61 1.06 -11.83 -0.84
N TYR A 62 2.02 -12.76 -0.99
CA TYR A 62 1.74 -14.15 -1.36
C TYR A 62 1.14 -14.95 -0.19
N GLU A 63 1.66 -14.78 1.03
CA GLU A 63 1.16 -15.44 2.24
C GLU A 63 -0.27 -15.02 2.58
N ALA A 64 -0.60 -13.73 2.49
CA ALA A 64 -1.96 -13.22 2.65
C ALA A 64 -2.96 -13.92 1.72
N GLY A 65 -2.50 -14.39 0.56
CA GLY A 65 -3.29 -15.10 -0.44
C GLY A 65 -4.21 -14.14 -1.19
N THR A 66 -5.22 -13.62 -0.50
CA THR A 66 -6.19 -12.67 -1.05
C THR A 66 -6.02 -11.26 -0.49
N VAL A 67 -5.91 -10.27 -1.37
CA VAL A 67 -5.66 -8.86 -1.04
C VAL A 67 -6.67 -7.98 -1.77
N LYS A 68 -7.28 -7.01 -1.07
CA LYS A 68 -8.13 -5.98 -1.69
C LYS A 68 -7.24 -4.96 -2.39
N VAL A 69 -7.60 -4.58 -3.61
CA VAL A 69 -6.84 -3.62 -4.43
C VAL A 69 -7.69 -2.45 -4.87
N ASP A 70 -7.12 -1.24 -4.79
CA ASP A 70 -7.69 -0.01 -5.32
C ASP A 70 -6.63 0.63 -6.24
N ALA A 71 -6.80 0.51 -7.56
CA ALA A 71 -5.87 1.06 -8.56
C ALA A 71 -6.42 2.33 -9.21
N THR A 72 -5.53 3.27 -9.56
CA THR A 72 -5.86 4.52 -10.25
C THR A 72 -4.80 4.83 -11.31
N VAL A 73 -5.25 5.07 -12.54
CA VAL A 73 -4.44 5.37 -13.72
C VAL A 73 -4.98 6.64 -14.36
N LYS A 74 -4.14 7.67 -14.48
CA LYS A 74 -4.51 8.96 -15.08
C LYS A 74 -3.77 9.16 -16.39
N GLY A 75 -4.46 9.11 -17.51
CA GLY A 75 -3.87 9.16 -18.85
C GLY A 75 -4.92 9.24 -19.95
N GLY A 76 -4.50 9.51 -21.18
CA GLY A 76 -5.40 9.53 -22.35
C GLY A 76 -6.57 10.53 -22.25
N GLY A 77 -6.41 11.63 -21.51
CA GLY A 77 -7.48 12.61 -21.27
C GLY A 77 -8.53 12.17 -20.24
N GLY A 78 -8.24 11.17 -19.41
CA GLY A 78 -9.18 10.63 -18.43
C GLY A 78 -8.52 10.04 -17.18
N THR A 79 -9.36 9.47 -16.32
CA THR A 79 -8.95 8.68 -15.14
C THR A 79 -9.68 7.34 -15.17
N THR A 80 -8.92 6.25 -15.04
CA THR A 80 -9.45 4.91 -14.85
C THR A 80 -9.13 4.42 -13.44
N THR A 81 -10.15 4.03 -12.68
CA THR A 81 -9.99 3.31 -11.40
C THR A 81 -10.35 1.84 -11.56
N VAL A 82 -9.76 0.99 -10.71
CA VAL A 82 -10.16 -0.41 -10.54
C VAL A 82 -10.24 -0.73 -9.05
N HIS A 83 -11.38 -1.23 -8.59
CA HIS A 83 -11.60 -1.69 -7.21
C HIS A 83 -11.82 -3.19 -7.25
N GLY A 84 -11.12 -3.99 -6.46
CA GLY A 84 -11.20 -5.44 -6.60
C GLY A 84 -10.45 -6.27 -5.57
N LEU A 85 -10.31 -7.55 -5.91
CA LEU A 85 -9.65 -8.59 -5.14
C LEU A 85 -8.64 -9.33 -6.02
N VAL A 86 -7.43 -9.52 -5.51
CA VAL A 86 -6.40 -10.36 -6.12
C VAL A 86 -6.20 -11.59 -5.25
N ASP A 87 -6.18 -12.78 -5.85
CA ASP A 87 -5.69 -14.01 -5.23
C ASP A 87 -4.31 -14.34 -5.81
N TYR A 88 -3.27 -14.08 -5.03
CA TYR A 88 -1.87 -14.27 -5.40
C TYR A 88 -1.42 -15.74 -5.41
N ARG A 89 -2.18 -16.65 -4.80
CA ARG A 89 -1.93 -18.09 -4.86
C ARG A 89 -2.55 -18.69 -6.11
N ALA A 90 -3.79 -18.30 -6.43
CA ALA A 90 -4.46 -18.67 -7.68
C ALA A 90 -3.93 -17.90 -8.91
N ARG A 91 -3.22 -16.78 -8.71
CA ARG A 91 -2.74 -15.84 -9.75
C ARG A 91 -3.87 -15.22 -10.58
N HIS A 92 -5.05 -15.11 -9.96
CA HIS A 92 -6.29 -14.60 -10.56
C HIS A 92 -6.77 -13.36 -9.79
N ALA A 93 -7.44 -12.45 -10.48
CA ALA A 93 -7.98 -11.25 -9.86
C ALA A 93 -9.27 -10.79 -10.51
N VAL A 94 -10.16 -10.16 -9.74
CA VAL A 94 -11.43 -9.63 -10.24
C VAL A 94 -11.78 -8.30 -9.58
N GLY A 95 -12.38 -7.41 -10.34
CA GLY A 95 -12.68 -6.05 -9.93
C GLY A 95 -13.82 -5.42 -10.72
N ARG A 96 -14.20 -4.21 -10.31
CA ARG A 96 -14.95 -3.25 -11.12
C ARG A 96 -14.02 -2.15 -11.56
N TYR A 97 -14.16 -1.71 -12.81
CA TYR A 97 -13.47 -0.55 -13.34
C TYR A 97 -14.45 0.59 -13.61
N ALA A 98 -13.95 1.82 -13.51
CA ALA A 98 -14.64 3.02 -13.99
C ALA A 98 -13.62 3.90 -14.72
N ALA A 99 -13.91 4.25 -15.98
CA ALA A 99 -13.06 5.04 -16.85
C ALA A 99 -13.78 6.33 -17.25
N THR A 100 -13.44 7.44 -16.60
CA THR A 100 -13.99 8.77 -16.88
C THR A 100 -13.15 9.46 -17.95
N ARG A 101 -13.78 9.87 -19.04
CA ARG A 101 -13.17 10.62 -20.16
C ARG A 101 -14.08 11.81 -20.54
N ALA A 102 -13.62 12.66 -21.46
CA ALA A 102 -14.40 13.82 -21.93
C ALA A 102 -15.80 13.47 -22.49
N GLY A 103 -16.00 12.26 -23.01
CA GLY A 103 -17.29 11.77 -23.52
C GLY A 103 -18.21 11.10 -22.50
N GLY A 104 -17.81 10.99 -21.23
CA GLY A 104 -18.58 10.33 -20.16
C GLY A 104 -17.77 9.31 -19.35
N THR A 105 -18.47 8.53 -18.53
CA THR A 105 -17.87 7.46 -17.72
C THR A 105 -18.33 6.10 -18.23
N GLU A 106 -17.37 5.26 -18.60
CA GLU A 106 -17.60 3.84 -18.86
C GLU A 106 -17.33 3.03 -17.58
N SER A 107 -18.11 2.00 -17.30
CA SER A 107 -17.83 1.10 -16.19
C SER A 107 -18.22 -0.34 -16.49
N GLY A 108 -17.70 -1.25 -15.69
CA GLY A 108 -18.04 -2.67 -15.77
C GLY A 108 -17.17 -3.49 -14.83
N MET A 109 -17.17 -4.80 -15.05
CA MET A 109 -16.28 -5.72 -14.37
C MET A 109 -15.06 -6.06 -15.22
N ILE A 110 -13.95 -6.34 -14.54
CA ILE A 110 -12.70 -6.79 -15.12
C ILE A 110 -12.17 -7.97 -14.32
N ALA A 111 -11.76 -9.03 -15.02
CA ALA A 111 -11.03 -10.16 -14.44
C ALA A 111 -9.67 -10.25 -15.14
N TRP A 112 -8.60 -10.55 -14.43
CA TRP A 112 -7.25 -10.59 -15.02
C TRP A 112 -6.32 -11.57 -14.33
N ASP A 113 -5.28 -11.97 -15.05
CA ASP A 113 -4.21 -12.87 -14.60
C ASP A 113 -2.86 -12.46 -15.23
N ALA A 114 -1.85 -13.32 -15.16
CA ALA A 114 -0.52 -13.04 -15.73
C ALA A 114 -0.49 -12.98 -17.28
N THR A 115 -1.49 -13.53 -17.96
CA THR A 115 -1.55 -13.73 -19.42
C THR A 115 -2.43 -12.72 -20.14
N GLY A 116 -3.54 -12.30 -19.51
CA GLY A 116 -4.48 -11.36 -20.09
C GLY A 116 -5.58 -10.93 -19.13
N LEU A 117 -6.68 -10.45 -19.71
CA LEU A 117 -7.86 -10.01 -18.96
C LEU A 117 -9.15 -10.26 -19.73
N ALA A 118 -10.27 -10.25 -19.03
CA ALA A 118 -11.60 -10.29 -19.61
C ALA A 118 -12.46 -9.15 -19.03
N VAL A 119 -13.29 -8.55 -19.89
CA VAL A 119 -14.16 -7.43 -19.54
C VAL A 119 -15.62 -7.84 -19.65
N LEU A 120 -16.43 -7.41 -18.69
CA LEU A 120 -17.88 -7.49 -18.73
C LEU A 120 -18.39 -6.05 -18.54
N SER A 121 -18.74 -5.38 -19.62
CA SER A 121 -19.28 -4.01 -19.57
C SER A 121 -20.62 -4.00 -18.83
N ASP A 122 -20.80 -3.07 -17.88
CA ASP A 122 -22.12 -2.82 -17.32
C ASP A 122 -22.94 -2.01 -18.35
N PRO A 123 -24.17 -2.43 -18.72
CA PRO A 123 -25.00 -1.70 -19.68
C PRO A 123 -25.59 -0.40 -19.12
N ASP A 124 -25.53 -0.21 -17.80
CA ASP A 124 -25.92 1.00 -17.08
C ASP A 124 -24.75 1.43 -16.17
N PRO A 125 -23.99 2.49 -16.52
CA PRO A 125 -22.86 2.95 -15.73
C PRO A 125 -23.34 3.74 -14.50
N ALA A 126 -23.89 3.03 -13.52
CA ALA A 126 -24.16 3.60 -12.22
C ALA A 126 -22.84 4.20 -11.65
N PRO A 127 -22.86 5.44 -11.14
CA PRO A 127 -21.64 6.07 -10.63
C PRO A 127 -21.05 5.21 -9.52
N ALA A 128 -19.73 5.00 -9.57
CA ALA A 128 -19.01 4.19 -8.60
C ALA A 128 -19.16 4.79 -7.19
N SER A 129 -20.17 4.31 -6.45
CA SER A 129 -20.45 4.77 -5.09
C SER A 129 -19.22 4.57 -4.21
N ALA A 130 -18.98 5.51 -3.30
CA ALA A 130 -17.92 5.41 -2.29
C ALA A 130 -17.97 4.07 -1.52
N SER A 131 -19.16 3.44 -1.40
CA SER A 131 -19.40 2.10 -0.86
C SER A 131 -18.54 0.98 -1.48
N ALA A 132 -18.00 1.15 -2.70
CA ALA A 132 -17.15 0.15 -3.35
C ALA A 132 -15.82 -0.13 -2.63
N HIS A 133 -15.32 0.83 -1.83
CA HIS A 133 -14.02 0.73 -1.16
C HIS A 133 -14.04 -0.09 0.14
N GLY A 134 -15.23 -0.44 0.65
CA GLY A 134 -15.41 -1.21 1.89
C GLY A 134 -15.34 -2.73 1.70
N ALA A 135 -15.36 -3.46 2.81
CA ALA A 135 -15.45 -4.94 2.81
C ALA A 135 -16.68 -5.43 2.03
N ASP A 136 -17.83 -4.76 2.21
CA ASP A 136 -19.08 -5.07 1.51
C ASP A 136 -18.97 -4.84 -0.01
N GLY A 137 -18.20 -3.82 -0.42
CA GLY A 137 -17.96 -3.49 -1.82
C GLY A 137 -17.20 -4.60 -2.55
N VAL A 138 -16.08 -5.06 -1.99
CA VAL A 138 -15.30 -6.16 -2.60
C VAL A 138 -16.04 -7.50 -2.55
N ALA A 139 -16.83 -7.77 -1.50
CA ALA A 139 -17.69 -8.95 -1.45
C ALA A 139 -18.79 -8.93 -2.52
N ALA A 140 -19.40 -7.77 -2.78
CA ALA A 140 -20.38 -7.59 -3.85
C ALA A 140 -19.76 -7.79 -5.25
N ILE A 141 -18.53 -7.30 -5.47
CA ILE A 141 -17.77 -7.54 -6.70
C ILE A 141 -17.53 -9.04 -6.92
N VAL A 142 -17.03 -9.77 -5.92
CA VAL A 142 -16.82 -11.23 -6.02
C VAL A 142 -18.13 -11.96 -6.33
N LYS A 143 -19.23 -11.59 -5.66
CA LYS A 143 -20.56 -12.18 -5.90
C LYS A 143 -21.07 -11.93 -7.32
N ALA A 144 -20.92 -10.70 -7.84
CA ALA A 144 -21.32 -10.36 -9.20
C ALA A 144 -20.50 -11.13 -10.25
N ALA A 145 -19.18 -11.25 -10.04
CA ALA A 145 -18.30 -12.01 -10.92
C ALA A 145 -18.66 -13.50 -10.97
N ALA A 146 -18.95 -14.10 -9.82
CA ALA A 146 -19.35 -15.50 -9.72
C ALA A 146 -20.72 -15.79 -10.37
N ALA A 147 -21.62 -14.79 -10.40
CA ALA A 147 -22.94 -14.89 -11.03
C ALA A 147 -22.92 -14.64 -12.56
N ALA A 148 -21.88 -13.98 -13.08
CA ALA A 148 -21.75 -13.70 -14.50
C ALA A 148 -21.55 -14.97 -15.33
N LYS A 149 -22.25 -15.05 -16.48
CA LYS A 149 -22.12 -16.20 -17.41
C LYS A 149 -20.76 -16.11 -18.11
N PRO A 150 -19.98 -17.21 -18.26
CA PRO A 150 -18.66 -17.16 -18.91
C PRO A 150 -18.69 -16.51 -20.30
N ARG A 151 -19.69 -16.84 -21.12
CA ARG A 151 -19.94 -16.26 -22.45
C ARG A 151 -20.32 -14.77 -22.49
N SER A 152 -20.48 -14.12 -21.35
CA SER A 152 -20.72 -12.67 -21.25
C SER A 152 -19.44 -11.88 -21.01
N TRP A 153 -18.34 -12.57 -20.65
CA TRP A 153 -17.01 -11.97 -20.56
C TRP A 153 -16.37 -11.92 -21.95
N SER A 154 -15.79 -10.77 -22.29
CA SER A 154 -15.01 -10.56 -23.50
C SER A 154 -13.51 -10.65 -23.17
N PRO A 155 -12.84 -11.78 -23.45
CA PRO A 155 -11.41 -11.94 -23.19
C PRO A 155 -10.57 -11.16 -24.19
N ARG A 156 -9.45 -10.59 -23.74
CA ARG A 156 -8.43 -9.98 -24.60
C ARG A 156 -7.03 -10.10 -24.01
N ALA A 157 -6.03 -10.09 -24.88
CA ALA A 157 -4.63 -9.96 -24.46
C ALA A 157 -4.36 -8.57 -23.86
N TYR A 158 -3.29 -8.49 -23.06
CA TYR A 158 -2.71 -7.21 -22.67
C TYR A 158 -2.18 -6.44 -23.88
N THR A 159 -2.37 -5.13 -23.87
CA THR A 159 -1.96 -4.17 -24.90
C THR A 159 -0.88 -3.22 -24.36
N GLY A 160 -0.55 -2.18 -25.13
CA GLY A 160 0.29 -1.07 -24.66
C GLY A 160 -0.42 -0.10 -23.71
N ASP A 161 -1.69 -0.33 -23.37
CA ASP A 161 -2.45 0.56 -22.49
C ASP A 161 -1.80 0.66 -21.08
N PRO A 162 -1.82 1.84 -20.44
CA PRO A 162 -1.24 2.00 -19.11
C PRO A 162 -1.95 1.21 -18.01
N LEU A 163 -3.27 0.97 -18.13
CA LEU A 163 -4.02 0.09 -17.21
C LEU A 163 -3.54 -1.35 -17.34
N ASP A 164 -3.45 -1.86 -18.57
CA ASP A 164 -2.93 -3.21 -18.87
C ASP A 164 -1.54 -3.42 -18.26
N SER A 165 -0.69 -2.39 -18.36
CA SER A 165 0.64 -2.39 -17.75
C SER A 165 0.58 -2.41 -16.21
N ALA A 166 -0.33 -1.64 -15.59
CA ALA A 166 -0.52 -1.64 -14.15
C ALA A 166 -1.07 -2.98 -13.61
N LEU A 167 -2.07 -3.57 -14.27
CA LEU A 167 -2.66 -4.87 -13.92
C LEU A 167 -1.63 -6.00 -14.01
N ARG A 168 -0.83 -6.03 -15.09
CA ARG A 168 0.27 -6.98 -15.24
C ARG A 168 1.37 -6.80 -14.17
N LEU A 169 1.72 -5.56 -13.83
CA LEU A 169 2.64 -5.27 -12.72
C LEU A 169 2.07 -5.78 -11.40
N MET A 170 0.78 -5.56 -11.14
CA MET A 170 0.10 -6.05 -9.94
C MET A 170 0.16 -7.58 -9.81
N MET A 171 0.00 -8.34 -10.91
CA MET A 171 0.16 -9.81 -10.92
C MET A 171 1.61 -10.27 -10.70
N SER A 172 2.60 -9.42 -11.01
CA SER A 172 4.01 -9.70 -10.77
C SER A 172 4.48 -9.43 -9.33
N LEU A 173 3.67 -8.74 -8.51
CA LEU A 173 4.06 -8.34 -7.15
C LEU A 173 4.36 -9.53 -6.23
N ALA A 174 3.48 -10.51 -6.16
CA ALA A 174 3.68 -11.64 -5.25
C ALA A 174 4.74 -12.62 -5.77
N ALA A 175 5.67 -12.96 -4.88
CA ALA A 175 6.67 -14.01 -5.05
C ALA A 175 6.43 -15.10 -4.00
N ASP A 176 6.67 -16.37 -4.35
CA ASP A 176 6.52 -17.52 -3.46
C ASP A 176 7.58 -17.56 -2.35
N ARG A 177 8.60 -16.70 -2.43
CA ARG A 177 9.76 -16.63 -1.54
C ARG A 177 10.16 -15.18 -1.28
N PRO A 178 10.68 -14.84 -0.09
CA PRO A 178 11.31 -13.55 0.14
C PRO A 178 12.51 -13.33 -0.78
N GLU A 179 12.76 -12.08 -1.13
CA GLU A 179 13.96 -11.69 -1.87
C GLU A 179 15.20 -11.73 -0.96
N ASN A 180 16.39 -11.85 -1.53
CA ASN A 180 17.62 -11.82 -0.74
C ASN A 180 17.93 -10.36 -0.32
N PRO A 181 17.94 -10.02 0.98
CA PRO A 181 18.09 -8.63 1.42
C PRO A 181 19.50 -8.08 1.16
N GLN A 182 20.55 -8.92 1.12
CA GLN A 182 21.88 -8.50 0.71
C GLN A 182 21.97 -8.17 -0.79
N LEU A 183 21.18 -8.84 -1.65
CA LEU A 183 21.04 -8.44 -3.06
C LEU A 183 20.17 -7.18 -3.20
N LEU A 184 19.21 -6.95 -2.32
CA LEU A 184 18.46 -5.69 -2.30
C LEU A 184 19.38 -4.51 -1.97
N THR A 185 20.16 -4.55 -0.89
CA THR A 185 21.10 -3.45 -0.55
C THR A 185 22.09 -3.15 -1.70
N GLN A 186 22.51 -4.17 -2.46
CA GLN A 186 23.38 -4.02 -3.64
C GLN A 186 22.66 -3.50 -4.90
N SER A 187 21.43 -3.96 -5.17
CA SER A 187 20.60 -3.51 -6.32
C SER A 187 20.07 -2.08 -6.16
N GLY A 188 20.31 -1.48 -4.99
CA GLY A 188 20.24 -0.06 -4.73
C GLY A 188 18.86 0.59 -4.79
N PRO A 189 17.80 0.02 -4.16
CA PRO A 189 16.64 0.78 -3.74
C PRO A 189 17.06 1.84 -2.71
N GLN A 190 16.26 2.89 -2.58
CA GLN A 190 16.48 3.99 -1.65
C GLN A 190 15.29 4.09 -0.70
N HIS A 191 15.56 4.31 0.58
CA HIS A 191 14.59 4.91 1.49
C HIS A 191 14.38 6.36 1.06
N LEU A 192 13.12 6.79 0.92
CA LEU A 192 12.75 8.09 0.35
C LEU A 192 12.16 9.04 1.39
N ARG A 193 11.43 8.51 2.37
CA ARG A 193 10.76 9.21 3.49
C ARG A 193 9.97 8.19 4.33
N GLU A 194 9.52 8.61 5.51
CA GLU A 194 8.38 8.01 6.20
C GLU A 194 7.07 8.69 5.75
N GLU A 195 5.96 7.95 5.71
CA GLU A 195 4.62 8.47 5.36
C GLU A 195 3.53 7.69 6.10
N THR A 196 2.43 8.36 6.48
CA THR A 196 1.27 7.73 7.11
C THR A 196 0.10 7.66 6.13
N LEU A 197 -0.42 6.46 5.86
CA LEU A 197 -1.61 6.24 5.03
C LEU A 197 -2.70 5.58 5.87
N GLY A 198 -3.88 6.21 5.95
CA GLY A 198 -5.02 5.64 6.67
C GLY A 198 -4.80 5.38 8.17
N GLY A 199 -3.84 6.07 8.79
CA GLY A 199 -3.44 5.86 10.19
C GLY A 199 -2.32 4.82 10.39
N THR A 200 -1.92 4.08 9.35
CA THR A 200 -0.77 3.16 9.39
C THR A 200 0.49 3.87 8.91
N ALA A 201 1.60 3.68 9.62
CA ALA A 201 2.91 4.22 9.25
C ALA A 201 3.62 3.29 8.25
N TYR A 202 4.23 3.90 7.22
CA TYR A 202 4.96 3.20 6.15
C TYR A 202 6.29 3.89 5.87
N ALA A 203 7.35 3.09 5.75
CA ALA A 203 8.57 3.53 5.11
C ALA A 203 8.39 3.48 3.59
N VAL A 204 8.75 4.57 2.90
CA VAL A 204 8.59 4.70 1.46
C VAL A 204 9.91 4.42 0.76
N PHE A 205 9.92 3.39 -0.10
CA PHE A 205 11.11 2.93 -0.80
C PHE A 205 10.99 3.11 -2.31
N SER A 206 12.06 3.46 -3.01
CA SER A 206 12.14 3.17 -4.45
C SER A 206 12.38 1.67 -4.64
N GLY A 207 11.87 1.09 -5.73
CA GLY A 207 12.18 -0.29 -6.07
C GLY A 207 13.65 -0.53 -6.44
N PRO A 208 14.05 -1.79 -6.66
CA PRO A 208 15.35 -2.14 -7.23
C PRO A 208 15.58 -1.41 -8.56
N ARG A 209 16.83 -1.04 -8.84
CA ARG A 209 17.20 -0.48 -10.15
C ARG A 209 17.25 -1.61 -11.19
N ARG A 210 16.88 -1.30 -12.44
CA ARG A 210 17.04 -2.24 -13.56
C ARG A 210 18.53 -2.39 -13.88
N SER A 211 19.02 -3.63 -13.94
CA SER A 211 20.36 -3.95 -14.43
C SER A 211 20.59 -3.34 -15.81
N GLY A 212 21.69 -2.61 -16.00
CA GLY A 212 22.01 -1.91 -17.25
C GLY A 212 21.42 -0.50 -17.41
N GLY A 213 20.61 -0.01 -16.45
CA GLY A 213 20.24 1.41 -16.41
C GLY A 213 21.43 2.31 -16.06
N ALA A 214 21.37 3.59 -16.43
CA ALA A 214 22.33 4.60 -15.95
C ALA A 214 22.36 4.59 -14.42
N ARG A 215 23.54 4.74 -13.81
CA ARG A 215 23.73 4.60 -12.34
C ARG A 215 22.78 5.49 -11.52
N ASP A 216 22.43 6.65 -12.07
CA ASP A 216 21.60 7.67 -11.42
C ASP A 216 20.09 7.55 -11.76
N SER A 217 19.70 6.59 -12.59
CA SER A 217 18.30 6.35 -12.92
C SER A 217 17.55 5.73 -11.73
N ARG A 218 16.65 6.53 -11.13
CA ARG A 218 15.75 6.05 -10.07
C ARG A 218 14.82 4.96 -10.63
N SER A 219 14.55 3.92 -9.84
CA SER A 219 13.57 2.90 -10.20
C SER A 219 12.21 3.54 -10.53
N PRO A 220 11.49 3.06 -11.56
CA PRO A 220 10.16 3.56 -11.87
C PRO A 220 9.10 3.14 -10.85
N LEU A 221 9.44 2.22 -9.93
CA LEU A 221 8.55 1.72 -8.88
C LEU A 221 8.84 2.40 -7.55
N THR A 222 7.79 2.70 -6.79
CA THR A 222 7.85 3.17 -5.40
C THR A 222 6.89 2.33 -4.55
N TYR A 223 7.32 1.96 -3.34
CA TYR A 223 6.61 1.06 -2.44
C TYR A 223 6.43 1.70 -1.06
N TRP A 224 5.29 1.47 -0.43
CA TRP A 224 5.01 1.85 0.96
C TRP A 224 4.92 0.55 1.77
N VAL A 225 5.87 0.34 2.67
CA VAL A 225 6.01 -0.92 3.44
C VAL A 225 5.97 -0.60 4.94
N ASP A 226 5.11 -1.29 5.69
CA ASP A 226 4.94 -1.09 7.14
C ASP A 226 6.07 -1.77 7.96
N GLY A 227 5.98 -1.70 9.29
CA GLY A 227 6.96 -2.30 10.19
C GLY A 227 7.03 -3.83 10.07
N GLU A 228 5.90 -4.45 9.76
CA GLU A 228 5.69 -5.88 9.58
C GLU A 228 6.07 -6.39 8.19
N GLY A 229 6.52 -5.51 7.28
CA GLY A 229 6.89 -5.90 5.92
C GLY A 229 5.67 -6.17 5.01
N ARG A 230 4.53 -5.52 5.24
CA ARG A 230 3.34 -5.57 4.37
C ARG A 230 3.32 -4.38 3.42
N LEU A 231 2.87 -4.61 2.19
CA LEU A 231 2.72 -3.57 1.19
C LEU A 231 1.38 -2.84 1.36
N GLY A 232 1.39 -1.53 1.60
CA GLY A 232 0.18 -0.69 1.62
C GLY A 232 -0.10 0.03 0.30
N ARG A 233 0.95 0.39 -0.45
CA ARG A 233 0.84 1.04 -1.77
C ARG A 233 2.02 0.70 -2.67
N MET A 234 1.77 0.60 -3.97
CA MET A 234 2.77 0.73 -5.03
C MET A 234 2.39 1.88 -5.96
N GLU A 235 3.38 2.67 -6.37
CA GLU A 235 3.27 3.59 -7.51
C GLU A 235 4.25 3.18 -8.61
N ALA A 236 3.77 3.19 -9.86
CA ALA A 236 4.54 2.82 -11.04
C ALA A 236 4.54 3.96 -12.07
N ARG A 237 5.73 4.47 -12.39
CA ARG A 237 5.94 5.42 -13.49
C ARG A 237 5.91 4.67 -14.81
N ILE A 238 4.87 4.92 -15.60
CA ILE A 238 4.68 4.37 -16.95
C ILE A 238 4.94 5.50 -17.93
N ALA A 239 5.77 5.28 -18.95
CA ALA A 239 6.29 6.36 -19.81
C ALA A 239 5.21 7.12 -20.61
N SER A 240 4.04 6.53 -20.81
CA SER A 240 2.88 7.12 -21.46
C SER A 240 1.94 7.89 -20.51
N LEU A 241 2.27 7.98 -19.21
CA LEU A 241 1.49 8.69 -18.21
C LEU A 241 2.23 9.93 -17.67
N PRO A 242 1.54 11.05 -17.39
CA PRO A 242 2.11 12.18 -16.68
C PRO A 242 2.27 11.90 -15.18
N ASP A 243 1.28 11.24 -14.58
CA ASP A 243 1.26 10.83 -13.16
C ASP A 243 1.63 9.33 -13.03
N PRO A 244 2.23 8.89 -11.91
CA PRO A 244 2.39 7.46 -11.63
C PRO A 244 1.03 6.74 -11.56
N ALA A 245 0.95 5.52 -12.10
CA ALA A 245 -0.15 4.62 -11.81
C ALA A 245 -0.06 4.18 -10.35
N ARG A 246 -1.11 4.42 -9.57
CA ARG A 246 -1.19 4.08 -8.14
C ARG A 246 -1.98 2.79 -7.94
N MET A 247 -1.51 1.95 -7.03
CA MET A 247 -2.18 0.74 -6.55
C MET A 247 -2.08 0.70 -5.03
N ASP A 248 -3.21 0.87 -4.36
CA ASP A 248 -3.36 0.73 -2.92
C ASP A 248 -3.79 -0.71 -2.58
N PHE A 249 -3.28 -1.23 -1.46
CA PHE A 249 -3.46 -2.60 -1.01
C PHE A 249 -3.99 -2.63 0.42
N ALA A 250 -4.94 -3.52 0.71
CA ALA A 250 -5.44 -3.73 2.05
C ALA A 250 -5.83 -5.20 2.29
N PRO A 251 -5.86 -5.66 3.55
CA PRO A 251 -6.35 -7.00 3.89
C PRO A 251 -7.74 -7.27 3.29
N ALA A 252 -7.91 -8.43 2.66
CA ALA A 252 -9.22 -8.87 2.22
C ALA A 252 -10.08 -9.34 3.41
N PRO A 253 -11.42 -9.26 3.31
CA PRO A 253 -12.32 -9.91 4.27
C PRO A 253 -12.02 -11.42 4.40
N ALA A 254 -12.07 -11.94 5.63
CA ALA A 254 -11.75 -13.33 5.91
C ALA A 254 -12.64 -14.29 5.09
N GLY A 255 -12.02 -15.32 4.50
CA GLY A 255 -12.70 -16.33 3.69
C GLY A 255 -13.10 -15.88 2.27
N LEU A 256 -12.98 -14.59 1.93
CA LEU A 256 -13.27 -14.12 0.57
C LEU A 256 -12.23 -14.68 -0.41
N ARG A 257 -12.66 -15.08 -1.62
CA ARG A 257 -11.81 -15.65 -2.67
C ARG A 257 -12.19 -15.08 -4.03
N VAL A 258 -11.21 -15.00 -4.93
CA VAL A 258 -11.49 -14.75 -6.35
C VAL A 258 -12.20 -16.00 -6.90
N PRO A 259 -13.32 -15.87 -7.63
CA PRO A 259 -14.04 -17.03 -8.17
C PRO A 259 -13.19 -17.77 -9.20
N THR A 260 -13.48 -19.06 -9.43
CA THR A 260 -12.76 -19.87 -10.44
C THR A 260 -13.13 -19.52 -11.89
N ARG A 261 -14.11 -18.64 -12.10
CA ARG A 261 -14.56 -18.10 -13.39
C ARG A 261 -14.32 -16.58 -13.39
N PRO A 262 -13.99 -15.94 -14.53
CA PRO A 262 -14.15 -16.43 -15.91
C PRO A 262 -13.03 -17.29 -16.48
N TRP A 263 -11.99 -17.59 -15.69
CA TRP A 263 -10.89 -18.45 -16.14
C TRP A 263 -11.38 -19.82 -16.64
N PRO A 264 -10.75 -20.38 -17.69
CA PRO A 264 -10.94 -21.80 -18.01
C PRO A 264 -10.44 -22.64 -16.83
N GLU A 265 -11.09 -23.78 -16.56
CA GLU A 265 -10.58 -24.71 -15.54
C GLU A 265 -9.18 -25.18 -15.96
N GLY A 266 -8.16 -24.76 -15.21
CA GLY A 266 -6.81 -25.29 -15.34
C GLY A 266 -6.80 -26.80 -15.06
N PRO A 267 -5.78 -27.54 -15.55
CA PRO A 267 -5.67 -28.96 -15.26
C PRO A 267 -5.68 -29.19 -13.76
N ARG A 268 -6.70 -29.91 -13.29
CA ARG A 268 -6.86 -30.29 -11.88
C ARG A 268 -5.60 -31.05 -11.46
N PRO A 269 -4.92 -30.68 -10.37
CA PRO A 269 -3.74 -31.42 -9.93
C PRO A 269 -4.12 -32.88 -9.68
N PRO A 270 -3.23 -33.85 -9.97
CA PRO A 270 -3.52 -35.24 -9.71
C PRO A 270 -3.81 -35.42 -8.22
N GLN A 271 -4.93 -36.09 -7.91
CA GLN A 271 -5.19 -36.51 -6.54
C GLN A 271 -4.21 -37.65 -6.22
N SER A 272 -3.34 -37.38 -5.25
CA SER A 272 -2.40 -38.33 -4.64
C SER A 272 -3.11 -39.22 -3.63
#